data_AF-A0A3D2WWY2-F1
#
_entry.id   AF-A0A3D2WWY2-F1
#
_cell.length_a   1.000
_cell.length_b   1.000
_cell.length_c   1.000
_cell.angle_alpha   90.00
_cell.angle_beta   90.00
_cell.angle_gamma   90.00
#
_symmetry.space_group_name_H-M   'P 1'
#
loop_
_entity.id
_entity.type
_entity.pdbx_description
1 polymer ?
#
loop_
_entity_poly.entity_id
_entity_poly.type
_entity_poly.pdbx_seq_one_letter_code
_entity_poly.pdbx_strand_id
1 'polypeptide(L)'
;MQKISALLLLVILITGISCSVEDKGYGAEDMDCWREGYCVQERVDMAREAEGIIRAKVDNRWQEYKTVDLPEKFTKWSVTKRLETMERFRKHQPPELSGPHNAMVASYGAKRQDSQFKINNAVKGMGFLPKREKIKAIIKMLEDTGDNPFSAKLDTLTAMYAKAADIFDMRKQVSLELYATPGFTTQTFLNQILNPVAALVFLDIPSYKIKAIVRLIHPDDPNLSDYERDVVRYINLIHSYFHGEFSKNFIAAVYNVVEVYDNSPQKGARGRRIAP
;
A
#
# COMPACT_ATOMS: atom_id res chain seq x y z
N MET A 1 0.62 36.86 -72.59
CA MET A 1 -0.76 37.11 -72.12
C MET A 1 -1.15 36.02 -71.13
N GLN A 2 -1.47 36.45 -69.90
CA GLN A 2 -2.26 35.81 -68.85
C GLN A 2 -2.20 34.27 -68.66
N LYS A 3 -1.72 33.86 -67.48
CA LYS A 3 -2.55 33.13 -66.50
C LYS A 3 -1.90 33.16 -65.11
N ILE A 4 -2.48 33.99 -64.25
CA ILE A 4 -2.40 33.86 -62.80
C ILE A 4 -3.25 32.62 -62.46
N SER A 5 -2.67 31.62 -61.81
CA SER A 5 -3.45 30.58 -61.13
C SER A 5 -2.75 30.22 -59.83
N ALA A 6 -3.29 30.79 -58.76
CA ALA A 6 -3.48 30.17 -57.45
C ALA A 6 -2.28 29.39 -56.89
N LEU A 7 -1.22 30.11 -56.54
CA LEU A 7 -0.25 29.67 -55.52
C LEU A 7 -0.48 30.50 -54.25
N LEU A 8 -1.72 30.46 -53.72
CA LEU A 8 -2.09 31.10 -52.47
C LEU A 8 -2.85 30.07 -51.62
N LEU A 9 -2.33 29.84 -50.41
CA LEU A 9 -2.98 29.12 -49.31
C LEU A 9 -3.36 27.65 -49.58
N LEU A 10 -2.35 26.79 -49.68
CA LEU A 10 -2.42 25.53 -48.94
C LEU A 10 -1.71 25.77 -47.60
N VAL A 11 -2.37 26.54 -46.73
CA VAL A 11 -2.15 26.41 -45.28
C VAL A 11 -2.54 24.97 -45.00
N ILE A 12 -1.54 24.09 -44.91
CA ILE A 12 -1.71 22.77 -44.35
C ILE A 12 -2.07 23.03 -42.89
N LEU A 13 -3.36 23.20 -42.62
CA LEU A 13 -3.99 22.89 -41.36
C LEU A 13 -3.75 21.39 -41.15
N ILE A 14 -2.53 21.05 -40.73
CA ILE A 14 -2.34 19.94 -39.81
C ILE A 14 -2.99 20.44 -38.53
N THR A 15 -4.32 20.41 -38.48
CA THR A 15 -5.03 20.30 -37.23
C THR A 15 -4.48 19.02 -36.62
N GLY A 16 -3.51 19.19 -35.73
CA GLY A 16 -3.14 18.16 -34.81
C GLY A 16 -4.44 17.73 -34.15
N ILE A 17 -4.95 16.58 -34.59
CA ILE A 17 -5.78 15.74 -33.74
C ILE A 17 -4.80 15.32 -32.64
N SER A 18 -4.52 16.25 -31.72
CA SER A 18 -4.19 15.90 -30.37
C SER A 18 -5.42 15.12 -29.95
N CYS A 19 -5.31 13.79 -30.00
CA CYS A 19 -6.09 12.96 -29.11
C CYS A 19 -5.70 13.44 -27.71
N SER A 20 -6.32 14.53 -27.26
CA SER A 20 -6.42 14.82 -25.84
C SER A 20 -7.12 13.59 -25.30
N VAL A 21 -6.35 12.69 -24.72
CA VAL A 21 -6.89 11.67 -23.83
C VAL A 21 -7.70 12.49 -22.84
N GLU A 22 -9.03 12.46 -22.99
CA GLU A 22 -9.91 13.17 -22.09
C GLU A 22 -9.49 12.73 -20.70
N ASP A 23 -9.03 13.70 -19.93
CA ASP A 23 -8.68 13.48 -18.56
C ASP A 23 -10.00 13.36 -17.80
N LYS A 24 -10.67 12.22 -17.96
CA LYS A 24 -11.95 11.92 -17.31
C LYS A 24 -11.68 11.72 -15.81
N GLY A 25 -12.53 12.31 -14.98
CA GLY A 25 -12.56 12.00 -13.55
C GLY A 25 -13.33 10.71 -13.30
N TYR A 26 -12.84 9.88 -12.38
CA TYR A 26 -13.44 8.58 -12.07
C TYR A 26 -14.32 8.67 -10.81
N GLY A 27 -15.56 8.18 -10.94
CA GLY A 27 -16.45 7.82 -9.85
C GLY A 27 -16.28 6.36 -9.45
N ALA A 28 -17.09 5.87 -8.53
CA ALA A 28 -17.06 4.45 -8.14
C ALA A 28 -17.69 3.56 -9.24
N GLU A 29 -18.72 4.09 -9.89
CA GLU A 29 -19.43 3.51 -11.03
C GLU A 29 -18.57 3.40 -12.30
N ASP A 30 -17.48 4.16 -12.39
CA ASP A 30 -16.52 4.12 -13.50
C ASP A 30 -15.45 3.02 -13.33
N MET A 31 -15.46 2.28 -12.21
CA MET A 31 -14.41 1.34 -11.84
C MET A 31 -14.78 -0.11 -12.18
N ASP A 32 -14.26 -0.60 -13.30
CA ASP A 32 -14.43 -1.99 -13.78
C ASP A 32 -13.83 -3.06 -12.84
N CYS A 33 -13.14 -2.66 -11.76
CA CYS A 33 -12.60 -3.60 -10.80
C CYS A 33 -13.67 -4.24 -9.90
N TRP A 34 -14.82 -3.60 -9.73
CA TRP A 34 -15.90 -4.12 -8.88
C TRP A 34 -16.71 -5.20 -9.61
N ARG A 35 -16.90 -6.36 -8.97
CA ARG A 35 -17.63 -7.53 -9.45
C ARG A 35 -18.52 -8.02 -8.33
N GLU A 36 -19.84 -7.96 -8.50
CA GLU A 36 -20.80 -8.61 -7.59
C GLU A 36 -20.53 -8.33 -6.08
N GLY A 37 -20.05 -7.13 -5.74
CA GLY A 37 -19.77 -6.70 -4.36
C GLY A 37 -18.31 -6.80 -3.89
N TYR A 38 -17.40 -7.43 -4.63
CA TYR A 38 -15.95 -7.46 -4.35
C TYR A 38 -15.13 -6.75 -5.43
N CYS A 39 -13.86 -6.45 -5.19
CA CYS A 39 -12.98 -5.87 -6.21
C CYS A 39 -11.82 -6.80 -6.60
N VAL A 40 -11.45 -6.79 -7.89
CA VAL A 40 -10.29 -7.51 -8.43
C VAL A 40 -9.28 -6.51 -8.98
N GLN A 41 -8.04 -6.61 -8.51
CA GLN A 41 -6.93 -5.83 -9.05
C GLN A 41 -6.17 -6.66 -10.09
N GLU A 42 -6.35 -6.34 -11.37
CA GLU A 42 -5.76 -7.10 -12.49
C GLU A 42 -4.37 -6.59 -12.92
N ARG A 43 -3.95 -5.44 -12.40
CA ARG A 43 -2.71 -4.77 -12.81
C ARG A 43 -1.47 -5.23 -12.03
N VAL A 44 -1.61 -6.27 -11.20
CA VAL A 44 -0.54 -6.85 -10.41
C VAL A 44 -0.62 -8.37 -10.55
N ASP A 45 0.50 -8.97 -10.94
CA ASP A 45 0.70 -10.41 -11.05
C ASP A 45 1.72 -10.86 -9.99
N MET A 46 1.25 -11.74 -9.11
CA MET A 46 1.95 -12.24 -7.93
C MET A 46 2.47 -13.68 -8.11
N ALA A 47 2.42 -14.25 -9.33
CA ALA A 47 2.78 -15.64 -9.58
C ALA A 47 4.21 -16.01 -9.13
N ARG A 48 5.14 -15.06 -9.19
CA ARG A 48 6.55 -15.22 -8.81
C ARG A 48 6.92 -14.51 -7.51
N GLU A 49 5.94 -14.17 -6.69
CA GLU A 49 6.15 -13.43 -5.44
C GLU A 49 7.13 -14.16 -4.50
N ALA A 50 7.03 -15.49 -4.40
CA ALA A 50 7.93 -16.29 -3.58
C ALA A 50 9.40 -16.23 -4.03
N GLU A 51 9.64 -15.98 -5.33
CA GLU A 51 10.98 -15.75 -5.89
C GLU A 51 11.45 -14.30 -5.69
N GLY A 52 10.60 -13.43 -5.12
CA GLY A 52 10.86 -12.01 -4.96
C GLY A 52 10.72 -11.20 -6.23
N ILE A 53 9.87 -11.65 -7.16
CA ILE A 53 9.57 -10.95 -8.40
C ILE A 53 8.08 -10.68 -8.45
N ILE A 54 7.71 -9.44 -8.72
CA ILE A 54 6.33 -9.01 -8.94
C ILE A 54 6.27 -8.39 -10.32
N ARG A 55 5.25 -8.76 -11.08
CA ARG A 55 4.98 -8.12 -12.37
C ARG A 55 3.80 -7.17 -12.21
N ALA A 56 3.93 -5.93 -12.66
CA ALA A 56 2.88 -4.93 -12.51
C ALA A 56 2.75 -4.04 -13.74
N LYS A 57 1.51 -3.60 -14.03
CA LYS A 57 1.20 -2.71 -15.13
C LYS A 57 1.26 -1.26 -14.66
N VAL A 58 2.44 -0.67 -14.78
CA VAL A 58 2.74 0.72 -14.38
C VAL A 58 2.80 1.58 -15.64
N ASP A 59 2.07 2.69 -15.66
CA ASP A 59 1.94 3.57 -16.83
C ASP A 59 1.58 2.80 -18.11
N ASN A 60 0.62 1.87 -17.96
CA ASN A 60 0.12 0.97 -18.99
C ASN A 60 1.16 -0.02 -19.57
N ARG A 61 2.34 -0.13 -18.97
CA ARG A 61 3.40 -1.07 -19.35
C ARG A 61 3.61 -2.12 -18.28
N TRP A 62 3.54 -3.38 -18.66
CA TRP A 62 3.92 -4.49 -17.79
C TRP A 62 5.44 -4.49 -17.59
N GLN A 63 5.86 -4.51 -16.33
CA GLN A 63 7.26 -4.48 -15.90
C GLN A 63 7.46 -5.45 -14.74
N GLU A 64 8.66 -5.99 -14.62
CA GLU A 64 9.06 -6.80 -13.47
C GLU A 64 9.78 -5.94 -12.43
N TYR A 65 9.48 -6.21 -11.16
CA TYR A 65 10.06 -5.55 -10.00
C TYR A 65 10.63 -6.60 -9.07
N LYS A 66 11.89 -6.44 -8.66
CA LYS A 66 12.49 -7.25 -7.61
C LYS A 66 12.11 -6.68 -6.27
N THR A 67 11.57 -7.52 -5.39
CA THR A 67 11.30 -7.14 -4.01
C THR A 67 12.55 -7.29 -3.16
N VAL A 68 12.73 -6.41 -2.19
CA VAL A 68 13.89 -6.42 -1.29
C VAL A 68 13.48 -6.35 0.15
N ASP A 69 14.35 -6.86 1.01
CA ASP A 69 14.15 -6.74 2.45
C ASP A 69 14.32 -5.30 2.91
N LEU A 70 13.50 -4.92 3.88
CA LEU A 70 13.70 -3.70 4.65
C LEU A 70 15.07 -3.74 5.34
N PRO A 71 15.92 -2.72 5.15
CA PRO A 71 17.24 -2.65 5.78
C PRO A 71 17.16 -2.75 7.29
N GLU A 72 18.17 -3.36 7.91
CA GLU A 72 18.26 -3.53 9.37
C GLU A 72 18.01 -2.21 10.12
N LYS A 73 18.55 -1.09 9.64
CA LYS A 73 18.34 0.22 10.26
C LYS A 73 16.89 0.69 10.27
N PHE A 74 16.12 0.39 9.21
CA PHE A 74 14.69 0.67 9.16
C PHE A 74 13.97 -0.25 10.15
N THR A 75 14.24 -1.55 10.07
CA THR A 75 13.56 -2.57 10.88
C THR A 75 13.79 -2.34 12.36
N LYS A 76 15.03 -2.07 12.78
CA LYS A 76 15.39 -1.74 14.16
C LYS A 76 14.65 -0.50 14.65
N TRP A 77 14.69 0.59 13.90
CA TRP A 77 13.95 1.81 14.26
C TRP A 77 12.45 1.55 14.39
N SER A 78 11.84 0.87 13.40
CA SER A 78 10.42 0.58 13.41
C SER A 78 10.00 -0.30 14.59
N VAL A 79 10.77 -1.36 14.87
CA VAL A 79 10.48 -2.26 16.00
C VAL A 79 10.64 -1.53 17.33
N THR A 80 11.73 -0.78 17.52
CA THR A 80 11.96 0.00 18.74
C THR A 80 10.82 0.98 19.00
N LYS A 81 10.42 1.78 18.01
CA LYS A 81 9.32 2.74 18.15
C LYS A 81 7.96 2.07 18.43
N ARG A 82 7.71 0.88 17.88
CA ARG A 82 6.49 0.11 18.18
C ARG A 82 6.50 -0.44 19.60
N LEU A 83 7.63 -0.91 20.09
CA LEU A 83 7.80 -1.33 21.49
C LEU A 83 7.63 -0.14 22.45
N GLU A 84 8.21 1.01 22.15
CA GLU A 84 7.96 2.26 22.90
C GLU A 84 6.47 2.61 22.94
N THR A 85 5.76 2.43 21.83
CA THR A 85 4.32 2.65 21.76
C THR A 85 3.54 1.69 22.67
N MET A 86 3.93 0.41 22.74
CA MET A 86 3.33 -0.55 23.69
C MET A 86 3.54 -0.10 25.15
N GLU A 87 4.74 0.37 25.49
CA GLU A 87 5.06 0.91 26.82
C GLU A 87 4.22 2.15 27.16
N ARG A 88 3.96 3.03 26.20
CA ARG A 88 3.06 4.18 26.38
C ARG A 88 1.65 3.73 26.70
N PHE A 89 1.12 2.74 25.98
CA PHE A 89 -0.20 2.18 26.27
C PHE A 89 -0.26 1.56 27.68
N ARG A 90 0.78 0.83 28.12
CA ARG A 90 0.87 0.32 29.51
C ARG A 90 0.83 1.45 30.55
N LYS A 91 1.37 2.62 30.21
CA LYS A 91 1.39 3.82 31.05
C LYS A 91 0.17 4.74 30.85
N HIS A 92 -0.84 4.31 30.09
CA HIS A 92 -2.03 5.11 29.76
C HIS A 92 -1.69 6.45 29.09
N GLN A 93 -0.60 6.48 28.32
CA GLN A 93 -0.16 7.65 27.56
C GLN A 93 -0.67 7.56 26.11
N PRO A 94 -1.03 8.70 25.49
CA PRO A 94 -1.47 8.70 24.10
C PRO A 94 -0.33 8.23 23.17
N PRO A 95 -0.63 7.52 22.07
CA PRO A 95 0.36 7.18 21.07
C PRO A 95 0.88 8.43 20.35
N GLU A 96 2.04 8.33 19.72
CA GLU A 96 2.52 9.35 18.79
C GLU A 96 1.87 9.16 17.43
N LEU A 97 1.54 10.28 16.77
CA LEU A 97 1.03 10.24 15.40
C LEU A 97 2.17 10.00 14.39
N SER A 98 3.37 10.49 14.68
CA SER A 98 4.60 10.22 13.93
C SER A 98 5.12 8.80 14.16
N GLY A 99 6.09 8.38 13.36
CA GLY A 99 6.78 7.10 13.54
C GLY A 99 6.36 6.00 12.55
N PRO A 100 6.71 4.74 12.84
CA PRO A 100 6.60 3.64 11.87
C PRO A 100 5.18 3.12 11.67
N HIS A 101 4.24 3.48 12.53
CA HIS A 101 2.85 3.04 12.37
C HIS A 101 2.11 3.86 11.33
N ASN A 102 2.46 5.13 11.12
CA ASN A 102 1.72 5.99 10.19
C ASN A 102 2.63 6.40 9.02
N ALA A 103 2.34 5.85 7.85
CA ALA A 103 3.00 6.29 6.62
C ALA A 103 2.08 7.24 5.84
N MET A 104 2.67 8.27 5.26
CA MET A 104 2.08 9.07 4.20
C MET A 104 2.25 8.31 2.88
N VAL A 105 1.16 7.76 2.37
CA VAL A 105 1.12 6.98 1.14
C VAL A 105 0.84 7.91 -0.03
N ALA A 106 1.90 8.24 -0.76
CA ALA A 106 1.82 8.93 -2.02
C ALA A 106 1.51 7.94 -3.16
N SER A 107 0.48 8.24 -3.93
CA SER A 107 0.03 7.45 -5.08
C SER A 107 -0.42 8.36 -6.22
N TYR A 108 -0.42 7.85 -7.45
CA TYR A 108 -0.98 8.55 -8.61
C TYR A 108 -1.62 7.54 -9.56
N GLY A 109 -2.59 7.99 -10.35
CA GLY A 109 -3.30 7.16 -11.31
C GLY A 109 -4.22 8.04 -12.14
N ALA A 110 -5.49 8.08 -11.76
CA ALA A 110 -6.49 8.96 -12.36
C ALA A 110 -7.02 9.96 -11.33
N LYS A 111 -7.66 11.05 -11.77
CA LYS A 111 -8.34 11.96 -10.84
C LYS A 111 -9.71 11.39 -10.51
N ARG A 112 -10.19 11.63 -9.29
CA ARG A 112 -11.63 11.45 -8.99
C ARG A 112 -12.46 12.52 -9.70
N GLN A 113 -13.76 12.27 -9.89
CA GLN A 113 -14.71 13.25 -10.45
C GLN A 113 -14.71 14.59 -9.70
N ASP A 114 -14.49 14.58 -8.38
CA ASP A 114 -14.46 15.76 -7.52
C ASP A 114 -13.06 16.38 -7.34
N SER A 115 -12.06 15.93 -8.10
CA SER A 115 -10.67 16.40 -7.99
C SER A 115 -10.10 16.86 -9.32
N GLN A 116 -9.30 17.93 -9.27
CA GLN A 116 -8.45 18.34 -10.41
C GLN A 116 -7.10 17.62 -10.42
N PHE A 117 -6.76 16.89 -9.37
CA PHE A 117 -5.45 16.27 -9.16
C PHE A 117 -5.54 14.73 -9.17
N LYS A 118 -4.58 14.09 -9.86
CA LYS A 118 -4.37 12.63 -9.87
C LYS A 118 -3.50 12.16 -8.70
N ILE A 119 -2.59 13.02 -8.27
CA ILE A 119 -1.70 12.73 -7.16
C ILE A 119 -2.48 12.76 -5.86
N ASN A 120 -2.16 11.83 -4.98
CA ASN A 120 -2.77 11.72 -3.66
C ASN A 120 -1.71 11.47 -2.61
N ASN A 121 -2.00 11.93 -1.40
CA ASN A 121 -1.26 11.55 -0.21
C ASN A 121 -2.24 11.25 0.92
N ALA A 122 -2.24 10.02 1.41
CA ALA A 122 -3.10 9.59 2.51
C ALA A 122 -2.26 9.04 3.65
N VAL A 123 -2.57 9.44 4.88
CA VAL A 123 -1.98 8.80 6.07
C VAL A 123 -2.66 7.45 6.28
N LYS A 124 -1.86 6.40 6.40
CA LYS A 124 -2.34 5.03 6.53
C LYS A 124 -1.57 4.32 7.64
N GLY A 125 -2.31 3.58 8.46
CA GLY A 125 -1.73 2.67 9.45
C GLY A 125 -0.97 1.55 8.76
N MET A 126 0.28 1.33 9.17
CA MET A 126 1.20 0.35 8.62
C MET A 126 1.48 -0.74 9.65
N GLY A 127 1.62 -1.96 9.17
CA GLY A 127 2.06 -3.13 9.91
C GLY A 127 3.01 -4.00 9.10
N PHE A 128 3.47 -5.08 9.72
CA PHE A 128 4.23 -6.13 9.05
C PHE A 128 3.33 -7.31 8.72
N LEU A 129 3.66 -8.04 7.66
CA LEU A 129 3.03 -9.33 7.36
C LEU A 129 3.88 -10.47 7.94
N PRO A 130 3.30 -11.48 8.61
CA PRO A 130 4.01 -12.70 8.95
C PRO A 130 4.57 -13.40 7.71
N LYS A 131 5.67 -14.11 7.88
CA LYS A 131 6.19 -15.01 6.84
C LYS A 131 5.12 -16.04 6.46
N ARG A 132 5.16 -16.50 5.21
CA ARG A 132 4.16 -17.41 4.63
C ARG A 132 3.98 -18.68 5.46
N GLU A 133 5.08 -19.24 5.94
CA GLU A 133 5.11 -20.45 6.76
C GLU A 133 4.65 -20.22 8.22
N LYS A 134 4.55 -18.96 8.67
CA LYS A 134 4.16 -18.60 10.05
C LYS A 134 2.76 -18.03 10.16
N ILE A 135 2.18 -17.55 9.06
CA ILE A 135 0.92 -16.79 9.10
C ILE A 135 -0.22 -17.55 9.77
N LYS A 136 -0.40 -18.84 9.49
CA LYS A 136 -1.45 -19.66 10.12
C LYS A 136 -1.28 -19.79 11.63
N ALA A 137 -0.04 -19.99 12.10
CA ALA A 137 0.26 -20.09 13.52
C ALA A 137 0.03 -18.74 14.23
N ILE A 138 0.38 -17.63 13.57
CA ILE A 138 0.15 -16.29 14.11
C ILE A 138 -1.35 -15.97 14.17
N ILE A 139 -2.12 -16.29 13.13
CA ILE A 139 -3.58 -16.14 13.13
C ILE A 139 -4.18 -16.91 14.31
N LYS A 140 -3.83 -18.19 14.46
CA LYS A 140 -4.32 -19.01 15.57
C LYS A 140 -4.00 -18.40 16.94
N MET A 141 -2.77 -17.94 17.14
CA MET A 141 -2.36 -17.30 18.39
C MET A 141 -3.19 -16.03 18.69
N LEU A 142 -3.46 -15.21 17.67
CA LEU A 142 -4.26 -13.99 17.82
C LEU A 142 -5.72 -14.30 18.14
N GLU A 143 -6.28 -15.38 17.59
CA GLU A 143 -7.64 -15.85 17.90
C GLU A 143 -7.72 -16.42 19.32
N ASP A 144 -6.79 -17.32 19.68
CA ASP A 144 -6.74 -17.96 21.00
C ASP A 144 -6.53 -16.94 22.13
N THR A 145 -5.94 -15.77 21.83
CA THR A 145 -5.69 -14.69 22.80
C THR A 145 -6.57 -13.45 22.56
N GLY A 146 -7.53 -13.54 21.65
CA GLY A 146 -8.35 -12.42 21.18
C GLY A 146 -9.27 -11.83 22.27
N ASP A 147 -9.63 -12.62 23.28
CA ASP A 147 -10.47 -12.20 24.40
C ASP A 147 -9.69 -11.87 25.67
N ASN A 148 -8.35 -11.94 25.61
CA ASN A 148 -7.52 -11.63 26.76
C ASN A 148 -7.64 -10.16 27.18
N PRO A 149 -7.40 -9.83 28.46
CA PRO A 149 -7.28 -8.46 28.91
C PRO A 149 -6.26 -7.67 28.08
N PHE A 150 -6.50 -6.37 27.87
CA PHE A 150 -5.69 -5.53 27.00
C PHE A 150 -4.18 -5.59 27.34
N SER A 151 -3.80 -5.64 28.62
CA SER A 151 -2.41 -5.81 29.03
C SER A 151 -1.77 -7.10 28.49
N ALA A 152 -2.46 -8.24 28.57
CA ALA A 152 -1.97 -9.52 28.04
C ALA A 152 -1.93 -9.52 26.50
N LYS A 153 -2.82 -8.78 25.83
CA LYS A 153 -2.72 -8.53 24.39
C LYS A 153 -1.45 -7.74 24.04
N LEU A 154 -1.13 -6.69 24.81
CA LEU A 154 0.12 -5.92 24.63
C LEU A 154 1.36 -6.79 24.82
N ASP A 155 1.34 -7.75 25.75
CA ASP A 155 2.44 -8.69 25.96
C ASP A 155 2.63 -9.62 24.76
N THR A 156 1.53 -10.13 24.20
CA THR A 156 1.53 -10.93 22.97
C THR A 156 2.15 -10.14 21.80
N LEU A 157 1.71 -8.90 21.59
CA LEU A 157 2.24 -8.04 20.53
C LEU A 157 3.71 -7.68 20.75
N THR A 158 4.09 -7.41 22.01
CA THR A 158 5.47 -7.15 22.41
C THR A 158 6.36 -8.34 22.08
N ALA A 159 5.92 -9.57 22.39
CA ALA A 159 6.64 -10.80 22.07
C ALA A 159 6.79 -11.00 20.56
N MET A 160 5.77 -10.62 19.76
CA MET A 160 5.87 -10.65 18.30
C MET A 160 6.95 -9.68 17.79
N TYR A 161 6.94 -8.42 18.25
CA TYR A 161 7.92 -7.43 17.82
C TYR A 161 9.34 -7.74 18.30
N ALA A 162 9.51 -8.32 19.48
CA ALA A 162 10.80 -8.77 19.98
C ALA A 162 11.45 -9.84 19.08
N LYS A 163 10.64 -10.59 18.32
CA LYS A 163 11.08 -11.62 17.36
C LYS A 163 10.74 -11.25 15.92
N ALA A 164 10.73 -9.95 15.61
CA ALA A 164 10.25 -9.43 14.33
C ALA A 164 10.92 -10.08 13.10
N ALA A 165 12.25 -10.23 13.11
CA ALA A 165 12.99 -10.84 12.00
C ALA A 165 12.62 -12.31 11.75
N ASP A 166 12.21 -13.03 12.80
CA ASP A 166 11.77 -14.41 12.69
C ASP A 166 10.34 -14.50 12.21
N ILE A 167 9.46 -13.63 12.70
CA ILE A 167 8.00 -13.72 12.50
C ILE A 167 7.58 -13.11 11.17
N PHE A 168 8.13 -11.96 10.82
CA PHE A 168 7.63 -11.12 9.74
C PHE A 168 8.46 -11.25 8.46
N ASP A 169 7.78 -11.06 7.33
CA ASP A 169 8.37 -10.91 6.01
C ASP A 169 8.85 -9.45 5.84
N MET A 170 10.17 -9.28 5.80
CA MET A 170 10.80 -7.96 5.70
C MET A 170 10.63 -7.32 4.32
N ARG A 171 10.05 -8.00 3.33
CA ARG A 171 9.78 -7.45 2.00
C ARG A 171 8.41 -6.80 1.89
N LYS A 172 7.65 -6.73 2.98
CA LYS A 172 6.26 -6.27 2.98
C LYS A 172 5.94 -5.30 4.11
N GLN A 173 5.15 -4.29 3.76
CA GLN A 173 4.33 -3.53 4.71
C GLN A 173 2.86 -3.79 4.38
N VAL A 174 1.99 -3.71 5.37
CA VAL A 174 0.55 -3.96 5.19
C VAL A 174 -0.31 -2.86 5.78
N SER A 175 -1.49 -2.66 5.22
CA SER A 175 -2.50 -1.71 5.66
C SER A 175 -3.90 -2.22 5.31
N LEU A 176 -4.93 -1.48 5.73
CA LEU A 176 -6.32 -1.69 5.35
C LEU A 176 -6.82 -0.53 4.48
N GLU A 177 -7.58 -0.86 3.44
CA GLU A 177 -8.41 0.11 2.72
C GLU A 177 -9.82 0.07 3.30
N LEU A 178 -10.08 1.01 4.23
CA LEU A 178 -11.28 0.99 5.07
C LEU A 178 -12.53 1.57 4.41
N TYR A 179 -12.36 2.46 3.44
CA TYR A 179 -13.46 3.29 2.94
C TYR A 179 -13.88 2.95 1.51
N ALA A 180 -13.06 2.25 0.73
CA ALA A 180 -13.45 1.86 -0.62
C ALA A 180 -14.62 0.85 -0.59
N THR A 181 -15.66 1.14 -1.37
CA THR A 181 -16.87 0.32 -1.54
C THR A 181 -17.33 0.45 -3.00
N PRO A 182 -18.25 -0.43 -3.48
CA PRO A 182 -18.83 -0.28 -4.80
C PRO A 182 -19.48 1.09 -5.07
N GLY A 183 -19.98 1.76 -4.02
CA GLY A 183 -20.62 3.08 -4.12
C GLY A 183 -19.69 4.26 -3.80
N PHE A 184 -18.46 4.02 -3.35
CA PHE A 184 -17.53 5.08 -2.99
C PHE A 184 -16.07 4.64 -3.15
N THR A 185 -15.32 5.40 -3.94
CA THR A 185 -13.91 5.10 -4.22
C THR A 185 -13.00 6.17 -3.60
N THR A 186 -12.10 5.74 -2.71
CA THR A 186 -11.04 6.64 -2.23
C THR A 186 -10.02 6.90 -3.33
N GLN A 187 -9.35 8.05 -3.27
CA GLN A 187 -8.31 8.40 -4.25
C GLN A 187 -7.11 7.43 -4.16
N THR A 188 -6.80 6.90 -2.96
CA THR A 188 -5.74 5.88 -2.80
C THR A 188 -6.12 4.58 -3.50
N PHE A 189 -7.34 4.08 -3.27
CA PHE A 189 -7.85 2.88 -3.92
C PHE A 189 -7.87 3.03 -5.45
N LEU A 190 -8.46 4.13 -5.95
CA LEU A 190 -8.47 4.45 -7.39
C LEU A 190 -7.08 4.38 -8.00
N ASN A 191 -6.13 5.08 -7.38
CA ASN A 191 -4.76 5.13 -7.87
C ASN A 191 -4.12 3.75 -7.85
N GLN A 192 -4.23 3.00 -6.77
CA GLN A 192 -3.60 1.68 -6.63
C GLN A 192 -4.23 0.60 -7.53
N ILE A 193 -5.52 0.72 -7.88
CA ILE A 193 -6.15 -0.15 -8.88
C ILE A 193 -5.60 0.14 -10.28
N LEU A 194 -5.43 1.42 -10.65
CA LEU A 194 -5.06 1.83 -12.02
C LEU A 194 -3.54 1.87 -12.26
N ASN A 195 -2.75 2.19 -11.23
CA ASN A 195 -1.31 2.23 -11.23
C ASN A 195 -0.80 1.81 -9.82
N PRO A 196 -0.33 0.57 -9.67
CA PRO A 196 -0.07 -0.03 -8.36
C PRO A 196 1.19 0.49 -7.67
N VAL A 197 1.86 1.53 -8.17
CA VAL A 197 3.03 2.10 -7.50
C VAL A 197 2.61 3.00 -6.33
N ALA A 198 3.35 2.91 -5.24
CA ALA A 198 3.21 3.83 -4.12
C ALA A 198 4.58 4.19 -3.51
N ALA A 199 4.67 5.39 -2.97
CA ALA A 199 5.76 5.79 -2.07
C ALA A 199 5.19 6.02 -0.67
N LEU A 200 5.74 5.34 0.32
CA LEU A 200 5.39 5.48 1.73
C LEU A 200 6.47 6.31 2.40
N VAL A 201 6.11 7.44 2.99
CA VAL A 201 7.04 8.26 3.77
C VAL A 201 6.66 8.20 5.24
N PHE A 202 7.64 7.91 6.09
CA PHE A 202 7.48 7.96 7.54
C PHE A 202 8.09 9.25 8.07
N LEU A 203 7.24 10.13 8.61
CA LEU A 203 7.68 11.38 9.23
C LEU A 203 8.11 11.10 10.67
N ASP A 204 9.42 11.00 10.88
CA ASP A 204 10.06 10.84 12.18
C ASP A 204 11.56 11.16 12.04
N ILE A 205 12.32 11.08 13.14
CA ILE A 205 13.79 11.07 13.13
C ILE A 205 14.27 9.72 13.70
N PRO A 206 14.90 8.86 12.88
CA PRO A 206 15.15 8.98 11.43
C PRO A 206 13.87 8.97 10.58
N SER A 207 13.96 9.52 9.37
CA SER A 207 12.88 9.48 8.37
C SER A 207 13.23 8.53 7.24
N TYR A 208 12.27 7.68 6.86
CA TYR A 208 12.45 6.71 5.79
C TYR A 208 11.38 6.85 4.71
N LYS A 209 11.74 6.40 3.51
CA LYS A 209 10.81 6.24 2.40
C LYS A 209 10.93 4.87 1.78
N ILE A 210 9.81 4.21 1.58
CA ILE A 210 9.69 2.96 0.85
C ILE A 210 9.02 3.25 -0.49
N LYS A 211 9.50 2.68 -1.58
CA LYS A 211 8.72 2.55 -2.82
C LYS A 211 8.30 1.11 -2.99
N ALA A 212 7.04 0.91 -3.36
CA ALA A 212 6.42 -0.40 -3.39
C ALA A 212 5.47 -0.58 -4.57
N ILE A 213 5.25 -1.85 -4.93
CA ILE A 213 4.10 -2.29 -5.73
C ILE A 213 3.01 -2.77 -4.76
N VAL A 214 1.82 -2.19 -4.87
CA VAL A 214 0.70 -2.44 -3.97
C VAL A 214 -0.23 -3.49 -4.55
N ARG A 215 -0.42 -4.58 -3.80
CA ARG A 215 -1.46 -5.59 -4.06
C ARG A 215 -2.66 -5.32 -3.15
N LEU A 216 -3.82 -5.07 -3.73
CA LEU A 216 -5.10 -4.97 -3.02
C LEU A 216 -5.82 -6.31 -3.08
N ILE A 217 -6.28 -6.82 -1.94
CA ILE A 217 -6.94 -8.13 -1.83
C ILE A 217 -8.28 -7.95 -1.13
N HIS A 218 -9.38 -8.18 -1.84
CA HIS A 218 -10.72 -8.07 -1.27
C HIS A 218 -11.08 -9.35 -0.50
N PRO A 219 -11.62 -9.28 0.74
CA PRO A 219 -11.97 -10.46 1.53
C PRO A 219 -12.96 -11.41 0.85
N ASP A 220 -13.92 -10.84 0.13
CA ASP A 220 -15.00 -11.60 -0.51
C ASP A 220 -14.68 -12.07 -1.95
N ASP A 221 -13.44 -11.93 -2.42
CA ASP A 221 -13.06 -12.48 -3.73
C ASP A 221 -13.06 -14.02 -3.67
N PRO A 222 -13.93 -14.72 -4.43
CA PRO A 222 -14.03 -16.18 -4.36
C PRO A 222 -12.80 -16.89 -4.94
N ASN A 223 -11.95 -16.19 -5.69
CA ASN A 223 -10.80 -16.75 -6.40
C ASN A 223 -9.49 -16.62 -5.63
N LEU A 224 -9.52 -16.14 -4.38
CA LEU A 224 -8.30 -16.04 -3.58
C LEU A 224 -7.64 -17.41 -3.40
N SER A 225 -6.32 -17.41 -3.42
CA SER A 225 -5.54 -18.55 -2.93
C SER A 225 -5.69 -18.72 -1.41
N ASP A 226 -5.32 -19.89 -0.88
CA ASP A 226 -5.27 -20.12 0.58
C ASP A 226 -4.41 -19.08 1.29
N TYR A 227 -3.27 -18.72 0.70
CA TYR A 227 -2.39 -17.73 1.28
C TYR A 227 -3.01 -16.33 1.26
N GLU A 228 -3.67 -15.92 0.18
CA GLU A 228 -4.32 -14.61 0.13
C GLU A 228 -5.46 -14.50 1.15
N ARG A 229 -6.22 -15.59 1.38
CA ARG A 229 -7.20 -15.65 2.47
C ARG A 229 -6.53 -15.46 3.84
N ASP A 230 -5.42 -16.15 4.10
CA ASP A 230 -4.67 -15.99 5.34
C ASP A 230 -4.13 -14.55 5.50
N VAL A 231 -3.65 -13.93 4.42
CA VAL A 231 -3.17 -12.54 4.42
C VAL A 231 -4.30 -11.58 4.80
N VAL A 232 -5.46 -11.67 4.15
CA VAL A 232 -6.60 -10.80 4.45
C VAL A 232 -7.09 -11.01 5.88
N ARG A 233 -7.20 -12.28 6.31
CA ARG A 233 -7.59 -12.64 7.69
C ARG A 233 -6.63 -12.05 8.70
N TYR A 234 -5.32 -12.26 8.52
CA TYR A 234 -4.32 -11.73 9.44
C TYR A 234 -4.39 -10.21 9.57
N ILE A 235 -4.46 -9.47 8.45
CA ILE A 235 -4.41 -8.00 8.49
C ILE A 235 -5.67 -7.42 9.17
N ASN A 236 -6.85 -8.00 8.93
CA ASN A 236 -8.06 -7.61 9.64
C ASN A 236 -8.00 -8.00 11.12
N LEU A 237 -7.56 -9.23 11.41
CA LEU A 237 -7.48 -9.75 12.77
C LEU A 237 -6.49 -8.96 13.64
N ILE A 238 -5.29 -8.64 13.15
CA ILE A 238 -4.30 -7.89 13.95
C ILE A 238 -4.78 -6.46 14.25
N HIS A 239 -5.54 -5.85 13.33
CA HIS A 239 -6.19 -4.57 13.59
C HIS A 239 -7.23 -4.73 14.71
N SER A 240 -8.16 -5.68 14.57
CA SER A 240 -9.22 -5.89 15.55
C SER A 240 -8.70 -6.38 16.90
N TYR A 241 -7.59 -7.11 16.91
CA TYR A 241 -6.91 -7.53 18.12
C TYR A 241 -6.51 -6.32 18.99
N PHE A 242 -6.06 -5.23 18.35
CA PHE A 242 -5.65 -4.01 19.02
C PHE A 242 -6.81 -3.02 19.27
N HIS A 243 -7.68 -2.82 18.28
CA HIS A 243 -8.70 -1.75 18.31
C HIS A 243 -10.12 -2.22 18.65
N GLY A 244 -10.35 -3.53 18.78
CA GLY A 244 -11.69 -4.12 18.90
C GLY A 244 -12.24 -4.61 17.57
N GLU A 245 -13.28 -5.42 17.63
CA GLU A 245 -13.86 -6.09 16.47
C GLU A 245 -14.48 -5.09 15.48
N PHE A 246 -14.22 -5.33 14.19
CA PHE A 246 -14.92 -4.63 13.12
C PHE A 246 -16.21 -5.34 12.76
N SER A 247 -17.22 -4.59 12.28
CA SER A 247 -18.47 -5.19 11.78
C SER A 247 -18.31 -5.94 10.46
N LYS A 248 -17.15 -5.85 9.81
CA LYS A 248 -16.82 -6.54 8.55
C LYS A 248 -15.30 -6.61 8.35
N ASN A 249 -14.87 -7.47 7.43
CA ASN A 249 -13.51 -7.44 6.91
C ASN A 249 -13.35 -6.35 5.84
N PHE A 250 -12.16 -5.76 5.79
CA PHE A 250 -11.77 -4.74 4.84
C PHE A 250 -10.75 -5.29 3.83
N ILE A 251 -10.62 -4.58 2.71
CA ILE A 251 -9.62 -4.86 1.68
C ILE A 251 -8.24 -4.73 2.30
N ALA A 252 -7.43 -5.79 2.17
CA ALA A 252 -6.04 -5.76 2.56
C ALA A 252 -5.19 -5.06 1.50
N ALA A 253 -4.30 -4.17 1.92
CA ALA A 253 -3.29 -3.56 1.07
C ALA A 253 -1.91 -4.09 1.46
N VAL A 254 -1.24 -4.79 0.54
CA VAL A 254 0.11 -5.32 0.71
C VAL A 254 1.08 -4.50 -0.14
N TYR A 255 1.97 -3.78 0.52
CA TYR A 255 3.02 -2.97 -0.09
C TYR A 255 4.28 -3.80 -0.20
N ASN A 256 4.54 -4.33 -1.40
CA ASN A 256 5.72 -5.12 -1.68
C ASN A 256 6.91 -4.19 -1.93
N VAL A 257 7.90 -4.24 -1.05
CA VAL A 257 9.03 -3.32 -0.98
C VAL A 257 9.95 -3.52 -2.19
N VAL A 258 10.15 -2.47 -2.98
CA VAL A 258 11.03 -2.47 -4.16
C VAL A 258 12.28 -1.61 -3.92
N GLU A 259 12.12 -0.47 -3.23
CA GLU A 259 13.25 0.41 -2.92
C GLU A 259 13.06 0.99 -1.52
N VAL A 260 14.16 1.17 -0.80
CA VAL A 260 14.13 1.87 0.51
C VAL A 260 15.15 3.01 0.50
N TYR A 261 14.76 4.13 1.09
CA TYR A 261 15.50 5.37 1.14
C TYR A 261 15.60 5.89 2.57
N ASP A 262 16.76 6.45 2.93
CA ASP A 262 16.95 7.21 4.16
C ASP A 262 16.76 8.70 3.86
N ASN A 263 15.61 9.24 4.24
CA ASN A 263 15.24 10.63 4.04
C ASN A 263 15.63 11.52 5.24
N SER A 264 16.35 10.99 6.23
CA SER A 264 16.69 11.74 7.43
C SER A 264 17.51 13.00 7.10
N PRO A 265 17.31 14.12 7.85
CA PRO A 265 18.00 15.38 7.63
C PRO A 265 19.46 15.38 8.15
N GLN A 266 20.20 14.29 7.93
CA GLN A 266 21.60 14.12 8.36
C GLN A 266 22.54 13.88 7.17
N LYS A 267 23.84 14.15 7.35
CA LYS A 267 24.86 13.90 6.33
C LYS A 267 24.87 12.39 5.98
N GLY A 268 24.80 12.07 4.69
CA GLY A 268 24.78 10.68 4.20
C GLY A 268 23.41 10.03 4.07
N ALA A 269 22.34 10.63 4.62
CA ALA A 269 20.95 10.21 4.46
C ALA A 269 20.30 10.93 3.27
N ARG A 270 19.72 12.13 3.45
CA ARG A 270 19.30 13.08 2.37
C ARG A 270 18.60 12.45 1.15
N GLY A 271 17.78 11.42 1.36
CA GLY A 271 17.07 10.73 0.29
C GLY A 271 17.91 9.72 -0.48
N ARG A 272 18.97 9.19 0.11
CA ARG A 272 19.82 8.15 -0.47
C ARG A 272 19.12 6.80 -0.42
N ARG A 273 19.18 6.06 -1.53
CA ARG A 273 18.72 4.67 -1.60
C ARG A 273 19.63 3.78 -0.77
N ILE A 274 19.03 2.95 0.07
CA ILE A 274 19.69 2.09 1.06
C ILE A 274 19.33 0.61 0.89
N ALA A 275 18.34 0.29 0.04
CA ALA A 275 18.11 -1.03 -0.52
C ALA A 275 17.87 -0.90 -2.04
N PRO A 276 18.69 -1.56 -2.88
CA PRO A 276 18.46 -1.69 -4.33
C PRO A 276 17.24 -2.56 -4.62
#